data_AF-A0A8F2TF09-F1
#
_entry.id   AF-A0A8F2TF09-F1
#
_cell.length_a   1.000
_cell.length_b   1.000
_cell.length_c   1.000
_cell.angle_alpha   90.00
_cell.angle_beta   90.00
_cell.angle_gamma   90.00
#
_symmetry.space_group_name_H-M   'P 1'
#
loop_
_entity.id
_entity.type
_entity.pdbx_description
1 polymer ?
#
loop_
_entity_poly.entity_id
_entity_poly.type
_entity_poly.pdbx_seq_one_letter_code
_entity_poly.pdbx_strand_id
1 'polypeptide(L)'
;MPRAALLLALAALLLVAEWAHASYIDPGDEDVEISAPDYGEDPADLQLLQDVGKRACIRRGGNCDHRPGDCCHSSSCRCNLWGSNCRCQRMGLFQKWG
;
A
#
# COMPACT_ATOMS: atom_id res chain seq x y z
N MET A 1 34.57 -23.18 -18.71
CA MET A 1 33.54 -23.74 -17.80
C MET A 1 33.63 -23.23 -16.34
N PRO A 2 34.80 -23.14 -15.65
CA PRO A 2 34.80 -22.86 -14.20
C PRO A 2 34.48 -21.39 -13.84
N ARG A 3 34.81 -20.46 -14.73
CA ARG A 3 34.57 -19.01 -14.51
C ARG A 3 33.08 -18.66 -14.49
N ALA A 4 32.28 -19.30 -15.35
CA ALA A 4 30.83 -19.08 -15.36
C ALA A 4 30.16 -19.63 -14.09
N ALA A 5 30.62 -20.79 -13.60
CA ALA A 5 30.16 -21.35 -12.33
C ALA A 5 30.52 -20.47 -11.13
N LEU A 6 31.73 -19.89 -11.12
CA LEU A 6 32.18 -18.93 -10.10
C LEU A 6 31.32 -17.66 -10.08
N LEU A 7 31.01 -17.10 -11.25
CA LEU A 7 30.16 -15.91 -11.35
C LEU A 7 28.72 -16.18 -10.89
N LEU A 8 28.17 -17.34 -11.21
CA LEU A 8 26.83 -17.74 -10.75
C LEU A 8 26.79 -17.96 -9.24
N ALA A 9 27.83 -18.59 -8.67
CA ALA A 9 27.94 -18.78 -7.22
C ALA A 9 28.05 -17.45 -6.46
N LEU A 10 28.83 -16.49 -6.99
CA LEU A 10 28.95 -15.15 -6.41
C LEU A 10 27.63 -14.38 -6.47
N ALA A 11 26.91 -14.44 -7.59
CA ALA A 11 25.61 -13.79 -7.73
C ALA A 11 24.57 -14.36 -6.74
N ALA A 12 24.57 -15.69 -6.55
CA ALA A 12 23.69 -16.34 -5.57
C ALA A 12 24.00 -15.91 -4.13
N LEU A 13 25.29 -15.77 -3.77
CA LEU A 13 25.70 -15.30 -2.45
C LEU A 13 25.27 -13.86 -2.17
N LEU A 14 25.39 -12.97 -3.16
CA LEU A 14 24.95 -11.58 -3.05
C LEU A 14 23.43 -11.48 -2.86
N LEU A 15 22.66 -12.26 -3.62
CA LEU A 15 21.21 -12.34 -3.43
C LEU A 15 20.84 -12.84 -2.04
N VAL A 16 21.49 -13.90 -1.53
CA VAL A 16 21.22 -14.39 -0.16
C VAL A 16 21.55 -13.35 0.90
N ALA A 17 22.62 -12.57 0.71
CA ALA A 17 22.98 -11.48 1.62
C ALA A 17 21.92 -10.37 1.63
N GLU A 18 21.43 -9.92 0.46
CA GLU A 18 20.40 -8.88 0.38
C GLU A 18 19.09 -9.30 1.06
N TRP A 19 18.73 -10.59 0.99
CA TRP A 19 17.53 -11.11 1.62
C TRP A 19 17.68 -11.25 3.14
N ALA A 20 18.89 -11.52 3.63
CA ALA A 20 19.17 -11.58 5.06
C ALA A 20 19.06 -10.21 5.75
N HIS A 21 19.45 -9.12 5.07
CA HIS A 21 19.33 -7.75 5.63
C HIS A 21 17.89 -7.25 5.70
N ALA A 22 16.98 -7.80 4.90
CA ALA A 22 15.57 -7.43 4.93
C ALA A 22 14.78 -8.09 6.09
N SER A 23 15.36 -9.11 6.76
CA SER A 23 14.65 -9.92 7.75
C SER A 23 15.34 -10.11 9.09
N TYR A 24 16.49 -9.47 9.35
CA TYR A 24 17.13 -9.55 10.66
C TYR A 24 16.57 -8.47 11.59
N ILE A 25 15.44 -8.78 12.22
CA ILE A 25 14.97 -8.07 13.42
C ILE A 25 15.63 -8.78 14.60
N ASP A 26 16.61 -8.12 15.22
CA ASP A 26 17.25 -8.55 16.46
C ASP A 26 16.29 -8.27 17.63
N PRO A 27 15.77 -9.28 18.35
CA PRO A 27 15.02 -9.06 19.58
C PRO A 27 16.02 -9.13 20.75
N GLY A 28 16.95 -8.19 20.78
CA GLY A 28 17.97 -8.04 21.82
C GLY A 28 17.73 -6.75 22.60
N ASP A 29 17.14 -6.90 23.78
CA ASP A 29 17.35 -6.10 24.99
C ASP A 29 17.85 -4.65 24.87
N GLU A 30 16.92 -3.69 24.83
CA GLU A 30 16.95 -2.52 25.71
C GLU A 30 15.67 -1.70 25.55
N ASP A 31 15.25 -1.10 26.64
CA ASP A 31 13.99 -0.42 26.83
C ASP A 31 13.89 0.78 25.88
N VAL A 32 13.29 0.60 24.70
CA VAL A 32 12.88 1.73 23.87
C VAL A 32 11.74 2.41 24.63
N GLU A 33 12.08 3.40 25.46
CA GLU A 33 11.14 4.45 25.81
C GLU A 33 10.59 4.98 24.49
N ILE A 34 9.35 4.61 24.20
CA ILE A 34 8.52 5.30 23.22
C ILE A 34 8.36 6.70 23.81
N SER A 35 9.30 7.59 23.48
CA SER A 35 9.09 9.02 23.58
C SER A 35 7.89 9.29 22.71
N ALA A 36 6.70 9.29 23.32
CA ALA A 36 5.49 9.77 22.68
C ALA A 36 5.86 11.15 22.14
N PRO A 37 5.89 11.36 20.82
CA PRO A 37 6.24 12.66 20.30
C PRO A 37 5.24 13.65 20.89
N ASP A 38 5.78 14.62 21.62
CA ASP A 38 5.06 15.80 22.07
C ASP A 38 4.39 16.40 20.85
N TYR A 39 3.07 16.20 20.72
CA TYR A 39 2.28 16.75 19.63
C TYR A 39 2.27 18.27 19.83
N GLY A 40 3.30 18.94 19.30
CA GLY A 40 3.22 20.35 19.01
C GLY A 40 1.98 20.59 18.15
N GLU A 41 1.16 21.56 18.53
CA GLU A 41 0.01 22.00 17.74
C GLU A 41 0.48 22.65 16.42
N ASP A 42 1.05 21.84 15.52
CA ASP A 42 1.33 22.24 14.17
C ASP A 42 0.06 22.04 13.32
N PRO A 43 -0.50 23.11 12.73
CA PRO A 43 -1.76 23.03 11.98
C PRO A 43 -1.67 22.14 10.73
N ALA A 44 -0.46 21.79 10.30
CA ALA A 44 -0.20 20.87 9.19
C ALA A 44 -0.54 19.40 9.54
N ASP A 45 -0.31 18.98 10.78
CA ASP A 45 -0.59 17.60 11.22
C ASP A 45 -2.10 17.39 11.45
N LEU A 46 -2.78 18.45 11.89
CA LEU A 46 -4.25 18.47 11.99
C LEU A 46 -4.89 18.42 10.60
N GLN A 47 -4.23 18.94 9.57
CA GLN A 47 -4.66 18.85 8.17
C GLN A 47 -4.47 17.44 7.61
N LEU A 48 -3.40 16.73 8.00
CA LEU A 48 -3.15 15.33 7.67
C LEU A 48 -4.20 14.41 8.32
N LEU A 49 -4.56 14.66 9.58
CA LEU A 49 -5.66 13.96 10.28
C LEU A 49 -7.05 14.32 9.71
N GLN A 50 -7.25 15.57 9.27
CA GLN A 50 -8.49 15.96 8.59
C GLN A 50 -8.63 15.33 7.19
N ASP A 51 -7.54 15.05 6.48
CA ASP A 51 -7.57 14.30 5.22
C ASP A 51 -7.89 12.82 5.44
N VAL A 52 -7.49 12.25 6.58
CA VAL A 52 -7.96 10.92 7.02
C VAL A 52 -9.47 10.95 7.37
N GLY A 53 -9.96 12.09 7.87
CA GLY A 53 -11.35 12.30 8.29
C GLY A 53 -12.34 12.74 7.20
N LYS A 54 -11.88 13.27 6.06
CA LYS A 54 -12.75 13.70 4.95
C LYS A 54 -13.05 12.52 4.02
N ARG A 55 -13.93 11.63 4.51
CA ARG A 55 -14.53 10.49 3.77
C ARG A 55 -13.47 9.62 3.11
N ALA A 56 -12.93 8.67 3.89
CA ALA A 56 -12.12 7.58 3.35
C ALA A 56 -12.81 7.01 2.11
N CYS A 57 -12.18 7.17 0.95
CA CYS A 57 -12.69 6.64 -0.30
C CYS A 57 -12.99 5.14 -0.13
N ILE A 58 -14.00 4.66 -0.84
CA ILE A 58 -14.39 3.25 -0.81
C ILE A 58 -13.24 2.46 -1.45
N ARG A 59 -12.60 1.61 -0.63
CA ARG A 59 -11.53 0.73 -1.09
C ARG A 59 -12.04 -0.20 -2.21
N ARG A 60 -11.12 -0.72 -3.02
CA ARG A 60 -11.44 -1.71 -4.06
C ARG A 60 -12.20 -2.90 -3.47
N GLY A 61 -13.28 -3.29 -4.12
CA GLY A 61 -14.20 -4.34 -3.65
C GLY A 61 -15.26 -3.88 -2.63
N GLY A 62 -15.16 -2.65 -2.12
CA GLY A 62 -16.16 -2.06 -1.22
C GLY A 62 -17.46 -1.67 -1.92
N ASN A 63 -18.53 -1.53 -1.15
CA ASN A 63 -19.86 -1.17 -1.64
C ASN A 63 -19.94 0.33 -2.01
N CYS A 64 -20.41 0.63 -3.21
CA CYS A 64 -20.62 1.99 -3.73
C CYS A 64 -22.06 2.28 -4.20
N ASP A 65 -23.06 1.47 -3.78
CA ASP A 65 -24.48 1.59 -4.18
C ASP A 65 -25.03 3.04 -4.08
N HIS A 66 -24.76 3.73 -2.96
CA HIS A 66 -25.25 5.09 -2.73
C HIS A 66 -24.25 6.20 -3.11
N ARG A 67 -23.02 5.81 -3.48
CA ARG A 67 -21.88 6.71 -3.67
C ARG A 67 -20.97 6.22 -4.81
N PRO A 68 -21.42 6.31 -6.08
CA PRO A 68 -20.67 5.78 -7.21
C PRO A 68 -19.34 6.52 -7.49
N GLY A 69 -19.18 7.74 -6.99
CA GLY A 69 -17.99 8.57 -7.17
C GLY A 69 -16.94 8.49 -6.06
N ASP A 70 -17.25 7.86 -4.93
CA ASP A 70 -16.36 7.86 -3.75
C ASP A 70 -15.32 6.72 -3.78
N CYS A 71 -15.19 6.00 -4.89
CA CYS A 71 -14.20 4.93 -5.05
C CYS A 71 -12.75 5.48 -5.04
N CYS A 72 -11.83 4.78 -4.38
CA CYS A 72 -10.43 5.20 -4.30
C CYS A 72 -9.73 5.28 -5.68
N HIS A 73 -8.61 6.00 -5.74
CA HIS A 73 -7.84 6.27 -6.97
C HIS A 73 -7.76 5.05 -7.92
N SER A 74 -8.02 5.27 -9.22
CA SER A 74 -8.03 4.26 -10.29
C SER A 74 -9.08 3.14 -10.14
N SER A 75 -10.13 3.34 -9.35
CA SER A 75 -11.28 2.45 -9.30
C SER A 75 -12.59 3.15 -9.68
N SER A 76 -13.47 2.41 -10.33
CA SER A 76 -14.79 2.86 -10.78
C SER A 76 -15.86 2.00 -10.10
N CYS A 77 -16.95 2.62 -9.67
CA CYS A 77 -18.10 1.87 -9.19
C CYS A 77 -18.75 1.09 -10.34
N ARG A 78 -18.91 -0.23 -10.17
CA ARG A 78 -19.55 -1.11 -11.16
C ARG A 78 -20.65 -1.92 -10.50
N CYS A 79 -21.84 -1.86 -11.08
CA CYS A 79 -23.03 -2.56 -10.61
C CYS A 79 -23.37 -3.73 -11.53
N ASN A 80 -24.20 -4.64 -11.03
CA ASN A 80 -24.75 -5.71 -11.83
C ASN A 80 -25.73 -5.17 -12.88
N LEU A 81 -26.19 -6.01 -13.82
CA LEU A 81 -27.18 -5.66 -14.86
C LEU A 81 -28.52 -5.13 -14.31
N TRP A 82 -28.80 -5.42 -13.03
CA TRP A 82 -29.99 -4.97 -12.31
C TRP A 82 -29.78 -3.66 -11.53
N GLY A 83 -28.60 -3.03 -11.64
CA GLY A 83 -28.28 -1.77 -10.95
C GLY A 83 -28.05 -1.91 -9.44
N SER A 84 -27.86 -3.14 -8.95
CA SER A 84 -27.65 -3.46 -7.53
C SER A 84 -26.30 -4.14 -7.29
N ASN A 85 -25.84 -4.15 -6.03
CA ASN A 85 -24.56 -4.73 -5.59
C ASN A 85 -23.37 -4.07 -6.28
N CYS A 86 -23.35 -2.75 -6.23
CA CYS A 86 -22.33 -1.92 -6.83
C CYS A 86 -21.02 -2.00 -6.03
N ARG A 87 -19.90 -2.28 -6.72
CA ARG A 87 -18.59 -2.37 -6.08
C ARG A 87 -17.53 -1.56 -6.80
N CYS A 88 -16.60 -1.00 -6.03
CA CYS A 88 -15.43 -0.32 -6.59
C CYS A 88 -14.48 -1.33 -7.24
N GLN A 89 -14.44 -1.36 -8.57
CA GLN A 89 -13.56 -2.24 -9.34
C GLN A 89 -12.45 -1.44 -10.02
N ARG A 90 -11.33 -2.08 -10.33
CA ARG A 90 -10.22 -1.44 -11.04
C ARG A 90 -10.69 -0.99 -12.42
N MET A 91 -10.28 0.20 -12.85
CA MET A 91 -10.44 0.63 -14.23
C MET A 91 -9.73 -0.38 -15.14
N GLY A 92 -10.45 -0.89 -16.14
CA GLY A 92 -9.93 -1.92 -17.05
C GLY A 92 -8.70 -1.45 -17.82
N LEU A 93 -7.88 -2.38 -18.29
CA LEU A 93 -6.64 -2.09 -19.04
C LEU A 93 -6.87 -1.16 -20.25
N PHE A 94 -8.04 -1.23 -20.87
CA PHE A 94 -8.41 -0.44 -22.05
C PHE A 94 -8.99 0.94 -21.74
N GLN A 95 -9.12 1.34 -20.47
CA GLN A 95 -9.61 2.67 -20.08
C GLN A 95 -8.50 3.72 -20.01
N LYS A 96 -7.23 3.34 -20.25
CA LYS A 96 -6.06 4.24 -20.22
C LYS A 96 -5.63 4.78 -21.58
N TRP A 97 -6.19 4.24 -22.67
CA TRP A 97 -5.89 4.63 -24.05
C TRP A 97 -7.19 5.08 -24.68
N GLY A 98 -7.48 6.37 -24.57
CA GLY A 98 -8.54 7.08 -25.27
C GLY A 98 -7.91 8.24 -26.02
#